data_AF-A0A5B7B3V8-F1
#
_entry.id   AF-A0A5B7B3V8-F1
#
_cell.length_a   1.000
_cell.length_b   1.000
_cell.length_c   1.000
_cell.angle_alpha   90.00
_cell.angle_beta   90.00
_cell.angle_gamma   90.00
#
_symmetry.space_group_name_H-M   'P 1'
#
loop_
_entity.id
_entity.type
_entity.pdbx_description
1 polymer ?
#
loop_
_entity_poly.entity_id
_entity_poly.type
_entity_poly.pdbx_seq_one_letter_code
_entity_poly.pdbx_strand_id
1 'polypeptide(L)'
;IIRGAGGGGLTLVENLNGSICPLDVAQLSFDVDNGLPLTFWPLDKDDVVRASADLHMIKFSTATICPQSDVWEVAHYDNSINLVTTGGAGGSVFNRFRIEKHNVSPSLPVYKFVHCVGRRVCDNVGIHRENGIRRLGVSLGLQPHLVVFKKAEACQNRKVTSHHEIY
;
A
#
# COMPACT_ATOMS: atom_id res chain seq x y z
N ILE A 1 -12.74 -5.07 -10.32
CA ILE A 1 -12.81 -5.61 -8.93
C ILE A 1 -12.65 -7.12 -9.06
N ILE A 2 -11.73 -7.73 -8.30
CA ILE A 2 -11.65 -9.20 -8.18
C ILE A 2 -12.57 -9.57 -7.00
N ARG A 3 -13.61 -10.37 -7.25
CA ARG A 3 -14.56 -10.81 -6.20
C ARG A 3 -14.34 -12.27 -5.87
N GLY A 4 -14.60 -12.66 -4.63
CA GLY A 4 -14.56 -14.07 -4.20
C GLY A 4 -13.18 -14.73 -4.09
N ALA A 5 -12.08 -14.01 -4.37
CA ALA A 5 -10.71 -14.51 -4.17
C ALA A 5 -10.16 -14.30 -2.74
N GLY A 6 -11.00 -13.77 -1.84
CA GLY A 6 -10.73 -13.59 -0.41
C GLY A 6 -9.99 -12.29 -0.08
N GLY A 7 -10.70 -11.34 0.54
CA GLY A 7 -10.16 -10.07 1.05
C GLY A 7 -10.58 -8.83 0.25
N GLY A 8 -10.46 -7.67 0.90
CA GLY A 8 -10.77 -6.34 0.37
C GLY A 8 -9.54 -5.52 0.04
N GLY A 9 -9.69 -4.20 0.12
CA GLY A 9 -8.62 -3.23 -0.07
C GLY A 9 -7.64 -3.18 1.10
N LEU A 10 -6.69 -2.25 1.00
CA LEU A 10 -5.62 -2.07 1.98
C LEU A 10 -6.02 -1.05 3.04
N THR A 11 -5.57 -1.26 4.27
CA THR A 11 -5.81 -0.41 5.42
C THR A 11 -4.55 -0.31 6.29
N LEU A 12 -4.63 0.51 7.32
CA LEU A 12 -3.62 0.64 8.37
C LEU A 12 -4.08 -0.07 9.65
N VAL A 13 -3.15 -0.71 10.34
CA VAL A 13 -3.37 -1.41 11.63
C VAL A 13 -2.20 -1.14 12.57
N GLU A 14 -2.40 -1.40 13.87
CA GLU A 14 -1.30 -1.41 14.84
C GLU A 14 -0.18 -2.34 14.37
N ASN A 15 1.05 -1.93 14.64
CA ASN A 15 2.19 -2.73 14.22
C ASN A 15 2.26 -4.07 14.93
N LEU A 16 3.13 -4.95 14.42
CA LEU A 16 3.29 -6.31 14.93
C LEU A 16 3.50 -6.39 16.45
N ASN A 17 4.23 -5.41 17.01
CA ASN A 17 4.54 -5.35 18.44
C ASN A 17 3.40 -4.76 19.29
N GLY A 18 2.27 -4.41 18.68
CA GLY A 18 1.13 -3.78 19.35
C GLY A 18 1.31 -2.29 19.64
N SER A 19 2.33 -1.64 19.06
CA SER A 19 2.44 -0.18 19.11
C SER A 19 1.55 0.44 18.02
N ILE A 20 0.94 1.57 18.38
CA ILE A 20 0.08 2.35 17.49
C ILE A 20 0.89 3.02 16.37
N CYS A 21 2.19 3.23 16.57
CA CYS A 21 3.05 3.96 15.65
C CYS A 21 4.44 3.28 15.51
N PRO A 22 4.96 3.06 14.29
CA PRO A 22 4.26 3.17 12.98
C PRO A 22 3.10 2.19 12.85
N LEU A 23 2.26 2.42 11.83
CA LEU A 23 1.13 1.55 11.50
C LEU A 23 1.55 0.58 10.40
N ASP A 24 1.25 -0.70 10.58
CA ASP A 24 1.48 -1.70 9.54
C ASP A 24 0.38 -1.64 8.47
N VAL A 25 0.73 -2.04 7.25
CA VAL A 25 -0.21 -2.13 6.14
C VAL A 25 -0.87 -3.51 6.15
N ALA A 26 -2.20 -3.54 6.11
CA ALA A 26 -2.95 -4.80 6.11
C ALA A 26 -4.04 -4.83 5.03
N GLN A 27 -4.49 -6.03 4.71
CA GLN A 27 -5.62 -6.27 3.83
C GLN A 27 -6.90 -6.47 4.66
N LEU A 28 -7.98 -5.78 4.28
CA LEU A 28 -9.30 -6.02 4.83
C LEU A 28 -9.84 -7.41 4.42
N SER A 29 -10.78 -7.94 5.20
CA SER A 29 -11.29 -9.31 5.00
C SER A 29 -12.38 -9.43 3.93
N PHE A 30 -13.17 -8.38 3.70
CA PHE A 30 -14.33 -8.43 2.81
C PHE A 30 -14.08 -7.65 1.52
N ASP A 31 -14.44 -8.24 0.39
CA ASP A 31 -14.19 -7.68 -0.96
C ASP A 31 -15.05 -6.45 -1.29
N VAL A 32 -16.08 -6.19 -0.49
CA VAL A 32 -16.89 -4.98 -0.54
C VAL A 32 -16.16 -3.75 0.03
N ASP A 33 -15.18 -3.97 0.91
CA ASP A 33 -14.43 -2.90 1.55
C ASP A 33 -13.26 -2.48 0.67
N ASN A 34 -13.31 -1.26 0.13
CA ASN A 34 -12.26 -0.75 -0.76
C ASN A 34 -10.97 -0.33 -0.01
N GLY A 35 -11.01 -0.29 1.32
CA GLY A 35 -9.90 0.18 2.14
C GLY A 35 -9.62 1.68 1.98
N LEU A 36 -8.43 2.08 2.40
CA LEU A 36 -7.93 3.45 2.34
C LEU A 36 -7.27 3.72 0.98
N PRO A 37 -7.46 4.93 0.40
CA PRO A 37 -6.84 5.30 -0.86
C PRO A 37 -5.32 5.41 -0.75
N LEU A 38 -4.62 5.04 -1.82
CA LEU A 38 -3.16 5.20 -1.96
C LEU A 38 -2.85 6.22 -3.06
N THR A 39 -1.72 6.91 -2.90
CA THR A 39 -1.08 7.68 -3.96
C THR A 39 0.32 7.13 -4.22
N PHE A 40 0.71 7.10 -5.49
CA PHE A 40 1.99 6.61 -5.96
C PHE A 40 2.76 7.76 -6.62
N TRP A 41 4.04 7.91 -6.27
CA TRP A 41 4.92 8.88 -6.90
C TRP A 41 6.01 8.15 -7.69
N PRO A 42 6.06 8.31 -9.02
CA PRO A 42 7.14 7.77 -9.83
C PRO A 42 8.51 8.34 -9.42
N LEU A 43 9.56 7.53 -9.49
CA LEU A 43 10.93 8.01 -9.21
C LEU A 43 11.38 9.10 -10.19
N ASP A 44 11.04 8.93 -11.46
CA ASP A 44 11.44 9.83 -12.55
C ASP A 44 10.61 11.13 -12.58
N LYS A 45 9.79 11.38 -11.54
CA LYS A 45 8.87 12.54 -11.43
C LYS A 45 7.92 12.70 -12.63
N ASP A 46 7.59 11.59 -13.28
CA ASP A 46 6.62 11.58 -14.37
C ASP A 46 5.18 11.71 -13.85
N ASP A 47 4.27 12.10 -14.71
CA ASP A 47 2.83 12.20 -14.41
C ASP A 47 2.13 10.83 -14.45
N VAL A 48 2.75 9.84 -15.10
CA VAL A 48 2.23 8.48 -15.25
C VAL A 48 3.05 7.47 -14.44
N VAL A 49 2.36 6.68 -13.62
CA VAL A 49 2.92 5.51 -12.95
C VAL A 49 3.01 4.36 -13.95
N ARG A 50 4.23 4.00 -14.37
CA ARG A 50 4.48 2.86 -15.26
C ARG A 50 4.72 1.57 -14.48
N ALA A 51 4.18 0.46 -15.00
CA ALA A 51 4.48 -0.85 -14.45
C ALA A 51 5.98 -1.17 -14.56
N SER A 52 6.51 -1.89 -13.59
CA SER A 52 7.92 -2.29 -13.46
C SER A 52 8.92 -1.12 -13.34
N ALA A 53 8.43 0.13 -13.23
CA ALA A 53 9.25 1.29 -12.90
C ALA A 53 9.35 1.47 -11.37
N ASP A 54 10.46 2.04 -10.93
CA ASP A 54 10.70 2.35 -9.53
C ASP A 54 9.78 3.49 -9.05
N LEU A 55 9.18 3.29 -7.88
CA LEU A 55 8.42 4.32 -7.19
C LEU A 55 9.32 5.08 -6.21
N HIS A 56 9.22 6.40 -6.24
CA HIS A 56 9.81 7.27 -5.22
C HIS A 56 9.17 6.98 -3.85
N MET A 57 7.84 6.93 -3.80
CA MET A 57 7.11 6.59 -2.58
C MET A 57 5.69 6.10 -2.87
N ILE A 58 5.15 5.35 -1.92
CA ILE A 58 3.74 4.97 -1.82
C ILE A 58 3.23 5.50 -0.49
N LYS A 59 2.09 6.18 -0.47
CA LYS A 59 1.45 6.68 0.76
C LYS A 59 -0.03 6.44 0.75
N PHE A 60 -0.62 6.28 1.93
CA PHE A 60 -2.05 6.45 2.09
C PHE A 60 -2.45 7.93 1.95
N SER A 61 -3.57 8.19 1.28
CA SER A 61 -4.13 9.53 1.10
C SER A 61 -5.15 9.86 2.22
N THR A 62 -4.81 9.51 3.45
CA THR A 62 -5.60 9.80 4.65
C THR A 62 -4.68 10.35 5.73
N ALA A 63 -5.22 11.21 6.59
CA ALA A 63 -4.52 11.59 7.81
C ALA A 63 -4.44 10.39 8.76
N THR A 64 -3.31 10.26 9.45
CA THR A 64 -3.11 9.28 10.52
C THR A 64 -2.82 10.01 11.84
N ILE A 65 -2.93 9.30 12.95
CA ILE A 65 -2.58 9.82 14.28
C ILE A 65 -1.07 9.79 14.55
N CYS A 66 -0.30 9.13 13.69
CA CYS A 66 1.13 9.00 13.90
C CYS A 66 1.86 10.28 13.48
N PRO A 67 2.88 10.72 14.25
CA PRO A 67 3.66 11.91 13.92
C PRO A 67 4.65 11.67 12.77
N GLN A 68 4.95 10.41 12.47
CA GLN A 68 5.82 10.01 11.36
C GLN A 68 5.09 10.03 10.02
N SER A 69 5.83 9.84 8.93
CA SER A 69 5.26 9.84 7.59
C SER A 69 4.33 8.64 7.37
N ASP A 70 3.42 8.75 6.40
CA ASP A 70 2.62 7.62 5.92
C ASP A 70 3.27 6.89 4.72
N VAL A 71 4.57 7.11 4.49
CA VAL A 71 5.31 6.42 3.41
C VAL A 71 5.49 4.96 3.76
N TRP A 72 5.21 4.08 2.81
CA TRP A 72 5.53 2.67 2.93
C TRP A 72 7.05 2.43 3.04
N GLU A 73 7.42 1.63 4.04
CA GLU A 73 8.75 1.08 4.25
C GLU A 73 8.63 -0.41 4.60
N VAL A 74 9.72 -1.15 4.50
CA VAL A 74 9.79 -2.52 5.03
C VAL A 74 10.42 -2.48 6.42
N ALA A 75 9.62 -2.77 7.44
CA ALA A 75 10.10 -2.99 8.80
C ALA A 75 10.58 -4.43 8.96
N HIS A 76 11.68 -4.58 9.71
CA HIS A 76 12.27 -5.85 10.07
C HIS A 76 11.94 -6.15 11.53
N TYR A 77 11.03 -7.10 11.75
CA TYR A 77 10.66 -7.56 13.09
C TYR A 77 11.50 -8.78 13.48
N ASP A 78 11.44 -9.14 14.76
CA ASP A 78 12.03 -10.37 15.27
C ASP A 78 11.51 -11.60 14.51
N ASN A 79 12.27 -12.69 14.51
CA ASN A 79 11.96 -13.93 13.79
C ASN A 79 12.01 -13.81 12.25
N SER A 80 12.76 -12.84 11.71
CA SER A 80 12.93 -12.64 10.26
C SER A 80 11.63 -12.29 9.52
N ILE A 81 10.67 -11.71 10.23
CA ILE A 81 9.40 -11.25 9.66
C ILE A 81 9.62 -9.85 9.10
N ASN A 82 9.49 -9.69 7.78
CA ASN A 82 9.54 -8.36 7.15
C ASN A 82 8.15 -7.94 6.70
N LEU A 83 7.68 -6.81 7.20
CA LEU A 83 6.33 -6.31 6.94
C LEU A 83 6.38 -4.93 6.31
N VAL A 84 5.39 -4.63 5.47
CA VAL A 84 5.19 -3.29 4.95
C VAL A 84 4.53 -2.46 6.05
N THR A 85 5.19 -1.37 6.44
CA THR A 85 4.77 -0.45 7.49
C THR A 85 4.81 0.99 7.00
N THR A 86 4.30 1.94 7.78
CA THR A 86 4.46 3.37 7.53
C THR A 86 5.72 3.94 8.23
N GLY A 87 6.04 5.22 7.98
CA GLY A 87 7.17 5.91 8.60
C GLY A 87 8.37 6.14 7.69
N GLY A 88 8.35 5.64 6.46
CA GLY A 88 9.48 5.75 5.54
C GLY A 88 9.83 7.19 5.10
N ALA A 89 11.05 7.41 4.65
CA ALA A 89 11.44 8.69 4.06
C ALA A 89 10.99 8.83 2.58
N GLY A 90 10.85 7.70 1.88
CA GLY A 90 10.73 7.68 0.42
C GLY A 90 12.05 8.05 -0.28
N GLY A 91 12.08 7.88 -1.60
CA GLY A 91 13.20 8.28 -2.46
C GLY A 91 14.47 7.46 -2.32
N SER A 92 14.42 6.32 -1.61
CA SER A 92 15.58 5.46 -1.47
C SER A 92 16.02 4.92 -2.84
N VAL A 93 17.33 4.98 -3.10
CA VAL A 93 17.90 4.34 -4.29
C VAL A 93 18.13 2.84 -4.10
N PHE A 94 18.02 2.37 -2.87
CA PHE A 94 18.35 1.01 -2.47
C PHE A 94 17.12 0.19 -2.09
N ASN A 95 16.10 0.79 -1.45
CA ASN A 95 14.88 0.11 -1.03
C ASN A 95 13.69 0.71 -1.78
N ARG A 96 13.20 0.01 -2.80
CA ARG A 96 12.20 0.54 -3.73
C ARG A 96 11.03 -0.41 -3.88
N PHE A 97 9.84 0.15 -4.05
CA PHE A 97 8.66 -0.61 -4.46
C PHE A 97 8.42 -0.44 -5.96
N ARG A 98 7.89 -1.49 -6.59
CA ARG A 98 7.37 -1.45 -7.96
C ARG A 98 5.99 -2.08 -8.02
N ILE A 99 5.23 -1.69 -9.05
CA ILE A 99 3.98 -2.32 -9.44
C ILE A 99 4.25 -3.13 -10.70
N GLU A 100 4.10 -4.45 -10.64
CA GLU A 100 4.30 -5.33 -11.79
C GLU A 100 2.97 -5.88 -12.29
N LYS A 101 2.85 -6.03 -13.61
CA LYS A 101 1.71 -6.75 -14.20
C LYS A 101 1.82 -8.22 -13.83
N HIS A 102 0.69 -8.83 -13.50
CA HIS A 102 0.56 -10.25 -13.28
C HIS A 102 -0.46 -10.82 -14.26
N ASN A 103 0.03 -11.56 -15.25
CA ASN A 103 -0.79 -12.04 -16.37
C ASN A 103 -1.59 -13.28 -15.95
N VAL A 104 -2.74 -13.09 -15.30
CA VAL A 104 -3.69 -14.18 -14.98
C VAL A 104 -4.63 -14.44 -16.15
N SER A 105 -5.06 -13.38 -16.84
CA SER A 105 -5.98 -13.43 -17.97
C SER A 105 -5.73 -12.25 -18.91
N PRO A 106 -5.94 -12.39 -20.23
CA PRO A 106 -5.88 -11.27 -21.18
C PRO A 106 -6.92 -10.18 -20.89
N SER A 107 -8.05 -10.52 -20.25
CA SER A 107 -9.20 -9.63 -20.09
C SER A 107 -9.21 -8.80 -18.81
N LEU A 108 -8.31 -9.08 -17.85
CA LEU A 108 -8.26 -8.37 -16.58
C LEU A 108 -6.82 -7.98 -16.24
N PRO A 109 -6.48 -6.67 -16.24
CA PRO A 109 -5.17 -6.23 -15.82
C PRO A 109 -5.05 -6.41 -14.30
N VAL A 110 -4.38 -7.48 -13.88
CA VAL A 110 -4.02 -7.77 -12.50
C VAL A 110 -2.58 -7.36 -12.27
N TYR A 111 -2.29 -6.84 -11.07
CA TYR A 111 -0.97 -6.37 -10.69
C TYR A 111 -0.54 -7.01 -9.37
N LYS A 112 0.74 -6.85 -9.05
CA LYS A 112 1.31 -7.16 -7.74
C LYS A 112 2.29 -6.06 -7.34
N PHE A 113 2.49 -5.88 -6.04
CA PHE A 113 3.60 -5.08 -5.53
C PHE A 113 4.83 -5.97 -5.35
N VAL A 114 6.00 -5.42 -5.60
CA VAL A 114 7.30 -6.04 -5.30
C VAL A 114 8.19 -5.04 -4.57
N HIS A 115 9.11 -5.55 -3.74
CA HIS A 115 10.12 -4.77 -3.05
C HIS A 115 11.51 -5.16 -3.56
N CYS A 116 12.29 -4.17 -4.00
CA CYS A 116 13.59 -4.33 -4.62
C CYS A 116 14.67 -3.77 -3.70
N VAL A 117 15.68 -4.58 -3.38
CA VAL A 117 16.83 -4.19 -2.55
C VAL A 117 18.10 -4.15 -3.40
N GLY A 118 18.61 -2.95 -3.64
CA GLY A 118 19.77 -2.69 -4.48
C GLY A 118 19.57 -3.19 -5.92
N ARG A 119 20.50 -4.01 -6.41
CA ARG A 119 20.46 -4.61 -7.76
C ARG A 119 19.95 -6.05 -7.78
N ARG A 120 19.40 -6.53 -6.66
CA ARG A 120 18.90 -7.91 -6.55
C ARG A 120 17.55 -8.05 -7.24
N VAL A 121 17.15 -9.31 -7.45
CA VAL A 121 15.78 -9.64 -7.88
C VAL A 121 14.81 -9.12 -6.80
N CYS A 122 13.72 -8.51 -7.24
CA CYS A 122 12.70 -7.98 -6.34
C CYS A 122 11.87 -9.12 -5.74
N ASP A 123 11.62 -9.05 -4.44
CA ASP A 123 10.76 -9.98 -3.73
C ASP A 123 9.29 -9.57 -3.85
N ASN A 124 8.38 -10.54 -3.92
CA ASN A 124 6.96 -10.24 -3.93
C ASN A 124 6.51 -9.65 -2.59
N VAL A 125 5.61 -8.68 -2.65
CA VAL A 125 4.79 -8.29 -1.50
C VAL A 125 3.56 -9.19 -1.47
N GLY A 126 3.38 -9.91 -0.37
CA GLY A 126 2.29 -10.87 -0.16
C GLY A 126 1.53 -10.62 1.13
N ILE A 127 0.62 -11.54 1.46
CA ILE A 127 -0.14 -11.50 2.72
C ILE A 127 0.55 -12.39 3.75
N HIS A 128 1.04 -11.77 4.82
CA HIS A 128 1.48 -12.44 6.04
C HIS A 128 0.31 -12.47 7.03
N ARG A 129 -0.07 -13.66 7.51
CA ARG A 129 -1.17 -13.82 8.48
C ARG A 129 -0.60 -14.03 9.86
N GLU A 130 -0.95 -13.15 10.78
CA GLU A 130 -0.59 -13.29 12.19
C GLU A 130 -1.76 -12.82 13.05
N ASN A 131 -2.18 -13.64 14.02
CA ASN A 131 -3.28 -13.32 14.94
C ASN A 131 -4.59 -12.88 14.25
N GLY A 132 -4.88 -13.47 13.08
CA GLY A 132 -6.05 -13.12 12.27
C GLY A 132 -5.92 -11.84 11.43
N ILE A 133 -4.83 -11.08 11.59
CA ILE A 133 -4.53 -9.88 10.81
C ILE A 133 -3.75 -10.26 9.56
N ARG A 134 -4.16 -9.73 8.41
CA ARG A 134 -3.59 -10.01 7.09
C ARG A 134 -2.61 -8.91 6.67
N ARG A 135 -1.46 -8.82 7.32
CA ARG A 135 -0.44 -7.79 7.05
C ARG A 135 0.22 -8.01 5.68
N LEU A 136 0.64 -6.93 5.04
CA LEU A 136 1.50 -7.02 3.86
C LEU A 136 2.91 -7.33 4.32
N GLY A 137 3.51 -8.34 3.69
CA GLY A 137 4.85 -8.82 4.04
C GLY A 137 5.74 -8.99 2.83
N VAL A 138 7.05 -9.03 3.08
CA VAL A 138 8.09 -9.29 2.08
C VAL A 138 8.93 -10.46 2.55
N SER A 139 8.95 -11.55 1.80
CA SER A 139 9.78 -12.72 2.10
C SER A 139 10.10 -13.49 0.84
N LEU A 140 11.26 -14.17 0.84
CA LEU A 140 11.66 -15.03 -0.27
C LEU A 140 10.62 -16.13 -0.49
N GLY A 141 10.15 -16.29 -1.73
CA GLY A 141 9.15 -17.30 -2.09
C GLY A 141 7.72 -17.00 -1.62
N LEU A 142 7.46 -15.81 -1.05
CA LEU A 142 6.09 -15.40 -0.70
C LEU A 142 5.24 -15.23 -1.96
N GLN A 143 4.04 -15.81 -1.94
CA GLN A 143 3.09 -15.64 -3.03
C GLN A 143 2.64 -14.16 -3.11
N PRO A 144 2.65 -13.54 -4.31
CA PRO A 144 2.22 -12.16 -4.45
C PRO A 144 0.76 -11.96 -4.06
N HIS A 145 0.49 -10.86 -3.37
CA HIS A 145 -0.87 -10.36 -3.21
C HIS A 145 -1.31 -9.70 -4.50
N LEU A 146 -2.26 -10.33 -5.19
CA LEU A 146 -2.78 -9.84 -6.46
C LEU A 146 -3.80 -8.73 -6.25
N VAL A 147 -3.61 -7.61 -6.94
CA VAL A 147 -4.42 -6.40 -6.79
C VAL A 147 -4.93 -5.89 -8.13
N VAL A 148 -6.02 -5.13 -8.06
CA VAL A 148 -6.50 -4.28 -9.15
C VAL A 148 -6.66 -2.87 -8.62
N PHE A 149 -6.39 -1.87 -9.46
CA PHE A 149 -6.53 -0.47 -9.07
C PHE A 149 -7.94 0.02 -9.38
N LYS A 150 -8.60 0.57 -8.37
CA LYS A 150 -9.87 1.28 -8.49
C LYS A 150 -9.59 2.74 -8.15
N LYS A 151 -10.00 3.66 -9.03
CA LYS A 151 -9.91 5.10 -8.75
C LYS A 151 -10.69 5.40 -7.48
N ALA A 152 -10.03 6.02 -6.50
CA ALA A 152 -10.71 6.52 -5.31
C ALA A 152 -11.64 7.67 -5.69
N GLU A 153 -12.84 7.68 -5.14
CA GLU A 153 -13.71 8.85 -5.23
C GLU A 153 -13.09 9.98 -4.41
N ALA A 154 -12.98 11.17 -4.99
CA ALA A 154 -12.53 12.32 -4.22
C ALA A 154 -13.54 12.57 -3.09
N CYS A 155 -13.06 12.83 -1.87
CA CYS A 155 -13.87 13.57 -0.92
C CYS A 155 -14.24 14.90 -1.60
N GLN A 156 -15.46 15.02 -2.09
CA GLN A 156 -16.07 16.33 -2.30
C GLN A 156 -16.17 16.94 -0.90
N ASN A 157 -15.12 17.62 -0.47
CA ASN A 157 -15.29 18.67 0.51
C ASN A 157 -16.28 19.63 -0.13
N ARG A 158 -17.58 19.46 0.15
CA ARG A 158 -18.56 20.52 -0.08
C ARG A 158 -17.96 21.70 0.64
N LYS A 159 -17.45 22.69 -0.10
CA LYS A 159 -17.19 24.01 0.47
C LYS A 159 -18.52 24.42 1.08
N VAL A 160 -18.63 24.35 2.40
CA VAL A 160 -19.70 25.02 3.11
C VAL A 160 -19.36 26.49 2.98
N THR A 161 -19.78 27.12 1.88
CA THR A 161 -19.84 28.57 1.81
C THR A 161 -20.96 28.99 2.75
N SER A 162 -20.56 29.55 3.89
CA SER A 162 -21.45 30.30 4.77
C SER A 162 -22.02 31.49 4.00
N HIS A 163 -23.12 31.28 3.28
CA HIS A 163 -24.02 32.35 2.92
C HIS A 163 -25.01 32.52 4.06
N HIS A 164 -24.60 33.24 5.11
CA HIS A 164 -25.54 33.98 5.95
C HIS A 164 -24.93 35.38 6.10
N GLU A 165 -25.44 36.28 5.26
CA GLU A 165 -25.39 37.72 5.50
C GLU A 165 -26.06 37.97 6.85
N ILE A 166 -25.38 38.70 7.73
CA ILE A 166 -25.98 39.28 8.93
C ILE A 166 -26.17 40.76 8.58
N TYR A 167 -27.43 41.20 8.53
CA TYR A 167 -27.80 42.62 8.53
C TYR A 167 -27.45 43.25 9.88
#